data_AF-A0A0K4BGZ7-F1
#
_entry.id   AF-A0A0K4BGZ7-F1
#
_cell.length_a   1.000
_cell.length_b   1.000
_cell.length_c   1.000
_cell.angle_alpha   90.00
_cell.angle_beta   90.00
_cell.angle_gamma   90.00
#
_symmetry.space_group_name_H-M   'P 1'
#
loop_
_entity.id
_entity.type
_entity.pdbx_description
1 polymer ?
#
loop_
_entity_poly.entity_id
_entity_poly.type
_entity_poly.pdbx_seq_one_letter_code
_entity_poly.pdbx_strand_id
1 'polypeptide(L)'
;MSLKYAHEKFHTAVLTLAGHGSIQERLINSYVFSLGHLKTADDIPNALQSRFDELCKELTKFDATGDEGRVQATVSKLNDFEINKLIEDIVSLNDDICMKLALTDETYQDIHQS
;
A
#
# COMPACT_ATOMS: atom_id res chain seq x y z
N MET A 1 7.16 13.66 -6.42
CA MET A 1 7.16 12.23 -6.71
C MET A 1 8.41 11.56 -6.16
N SER A 2 8.32 10.97 -4.97
CA SER A 2 9.41 10.14 -4.42
C SER A 2 9.08 8.66 -4.59
N LEU A 3 9.29 8.13 -5.81
CA LEU A 3 9.05 6.71 -6.12
C LEU A 3 9.78 5.75 -5.16
N LYS A 4 10.98 6.16 -4.70
CA LYS A 4 11.77 5.43 -3.70
C LYS A 4 11.06 5.35 -2.35
N TYR A 5 10.42 6.44 -1.91
CA TYR A 5 9.66 6.46 -0.65
C TYR A 5 8.38 5.62 -0.75
N ALA A 6 7.67 5.69 -1.87
CA ALA A 6 6.54 4.80 -2.13
C ALA A 6 6.96 3.33 -2.07
N HIS A 7 8.05 2.96 -2.75
CA HIS A 7 8.63 1.61 -2.69
C HIS A 7 8.96 1.18 -1.26
N GLU A 8 9.63 2.03 -0.47
CA GLU A 8 9.95 1.73 0.94
C GLU A 8 8.69 1.40 1.76
N LYS A 9 7.62 2.19 1.62
CA LYS A 9 6.37 1.97 2.38
C LYS A 9 5.60 0.75 1.90
N PHE A 10 5.54 0.50 0.59
CA PHE A 10 4.91 -0.71 0.07
C PHE A 10 5.69 -1.97 0.45
N HIS A 11 7.03 -1.93 0.38
CA HIS A 11 7.87 -3.04 0.82
C HIS A 11 7.66 -3.33 2.32
N THR A 12 7.63 -2.29 3.16
CA THR A 12 7.36 -2.43 4.60
C THR A 12 5.96 -3.00 4.87
N ALA A 13 4.95 -2.57 4.11
CA ALA A 13 3.59 -3.10 4.20
C ALA A 13 3.55 -4.60 3.86
N VAL A 14 4.22 -5.03 2.79
CA VAL A 14 4.32 -6.45 2.40
C VAL A 14 5.05 -7.28 3.46
N LEU A 15 6.15 -6.79 4.02
CA LEU A 15 6.83 -7.46 5.14
C LEU A 15 5.93 -7.57 6.38
N THR A 16 5.13 -6.55 6.66
CA THR A 16 4.16 -6.56 7.77
C THR A 16 3.07 -7.62 7.55
N LEU A 17 2.58 -7.76 6.31
CA LEU A 17 1.63 -8.81 5.94
C LEU A 17 2.20 -10.23 6.11
N ALA A 18 3.49 -10.42 5.88
CA ALA A 18 4.20 -11.68 6.09
C ALA A 18 4.57 -11.96 7.56
N GLY A 19 4.37 -10.99 8.45
CA GLY A 19 4.74 -11.06 9.86
C GLY A 19 3.85 -11.98 10.72
N HIS A 20 4.01 -11.85 12.03
CA HIS A 20 3.23 -12.56 13.04
C HIS A 20 1.89 -11.84 13.35
N GLY A 21 0.97 -12.54 14.01
CA GLY A 21 -0.35 -12.04 14.36
C GLY A 21 -1.46 -12.56 13.45
N SER A 22 -2.69 -12.13 13.71
CA SER A 22 -3.83 -12.50 12.85
C SER A 22 -3.73 -11.83 11.48
N ILE A 23 -4.42 -12.36 10.46
CA ILE A 23 -4.42 -11.73 9.13
C ILE A 23 -5.01 -10.31 9.17
N GLN A 24 -6.01 -10.08 10.02
CA GLN A 24 -6.63 -8.78 10.28
C GLN A 24 -5.61 -7.81 10.89
N GLU A 25 -4.92 -8.23 11.94
CA GLU A 25 -3.91 -7.42 12.63
C GLU A 25 -2.79 -7.02 11.67
N ARG A 26 -2.31 -7.96 10.86
CA ARG A 26 -1.26 -7.69 9.86
C ARG A 26 -1.73 -6.72 8.77
N LEU A 27 -2.99 -6.81 8.32
CA LEU A 27 -3.57 -5.88 7.35
C LEU A 27 -3.76 -4.48 7.96
N ILE A 28 -4.21 -4.38 9.20
CA ILE A 28 -4.32 -3.10 9.91
C ILE A 28 -2.94 -2.46 10.04
N ASN A 29 -1.96 -3.22 10.51
CA ASN A 29 -0.59 -2.73 10.76
C ASN A 29 0.12 -2.32 9.46
N SER A 30 -0.10 -3.05 8.35
CA SER A 30 0.51 -2.71 7.06
C SER A 30 0.05 -1.32 6.57
N TYR A 31 -1.21 -0.97 6.82
CA TYR A 31 -1.70 0.36 6.52
C TYR A 31 -1.22 1.40 7.54
N VAL A 32 -1.46 1.17 8.84
CA VAL A 32 -1.21 2.15 9.91
C VAL A 32 0.25 2.57 10.00
N PHE A 33 1.19 1.63 9.87
CA PHE A 33 2.62 1.93 10.00
C PHE A 33 3.32 2.23 8.68
N SER A 34 2.65 2.00 7.54
CA SER A 34 3.25 2.19 6.22
C SER A 34 2.35 2.96 5.26
N LEU A 35 1.34 2.33 4.66
CA LEU A 35 0.62 2.90 3.51
C LEU A 35 -0.10 4.20 3.85
N GLY A 36 -0.63 4.34 5.06
CA GLY A 36 -1.30 5.56 5.53
C GLY A 36 -0.40 6.79 5.63
N HIS A 37 0.91 6.64 5.48
CA HIS A 37 1.87 7.75 5.46
C HIS A 37 2.15 8.31 4.05
N LEU A 38 1.65 7.65 2.99
CA LEU A 38 1.85 8.06 1.62
C LEU A 38 0.84 9.13 1.21
N LYS A 39 1.30 10.15 0.49
CA LYS A 39 0.45 11.15 -0.14
C LYS A 39 0.28 10.79 -1.61
N THR A 40 -0.95 10.50 -2.04
CA THR A 40 -1.23 10.06 -3.42
C THR A 40 -0.59 10.93 -4.48
N ALA A 41 -0.79 12.25 -4.41
CA ALA A 41 -0.28 13.20 -5.41
C ALA A 41 1.26 13.37 -5.38
N ASP A 42 1.89 13.19 -4.23
CA ASP A 42 3.31 13.49 -4.04
C ASP A 42 4.21 12.26 -4.16
N ASP A 43 3.70 11.07 -3.83
CA ASP A 43 4.49 9.85 -3.67
C ASP A 43 4.16 8.78 -4.71
N ILE A 44 2.90 8.70 -5.16
CA ILE A 44 2.43 7.62 -6.03
C ILE A 44 2.52 8.01 -7.51
N PRO A 45 3.06 7.15 -8.39
CA PRO A 45 3.02 7.38 -9.83
C PRO A 45 1.60 7.63 -10.35
N ASN A 46 1.42 8.62 -11.23
CA ASN A 46 0.10 8.99 -11.79
C ASN A 46 -0.72 7.78 -12.29
N ALA A 47 -0.07 6.81 -12.94
CA ALA A 47 -0.72 5.61 -13.45
C ALA A 47 -1.29 4.67 -12.37
N LEU A 48 -0.84 4.80 -11.12
CA LEU A 48 -1.22 3.96 -9.98
C LEU A 48 -2.07 4.70 -8.94
N GLN A 49 -2.18 6.04 -9.04
CA GLN A 49 -2.88 6.88 -8.05
C GLN A 49 -4.33 6.43 -7.81
N SER A 50 -5.11 6.21 -8.88
CA SER A 50 -6.51 5.82 -8.74
C SER A 50 -6.69 4.49 -8.01
N ARG A 51 -5.81 3.51 -8.27
CA ARG A 51 -5.84 2.20 -7.60
C ARG A 51 -5.42 2.33 -6.14
N PHE A 52 -4.44 3.17 -5.84
CA PHE A 52 -4.03 3.42 -4.46
C PHE A 52 -5.12 4.13 -3.65
N ASP A 53 -5.78 5.13 -4.24
CA ASP A 53 -6.91 5.82 -3.60
C ASP A 53 -8.09 4.87 -3.35
N GLU A 54 -8.39 3.99 -4.30
CA GLU A 54 -9.41 2.95 -4.14
C GLU A 54 -9.07 1.98 -3.00
N LEU A 55 -7.82 1.51 -2.94
CA LEU A 55 -7.33 0.69 -1.82
C LEU A 55 -7.48 1.41 -0.47
N CYS A 56 -7.06 2.68 -0.38
CA CYS A 56 -7.19 3.47 0.84
C CYS A 56 -8.64 3.66 1.24
N LYS A 57 -9.52 3.91 0.27
CA LYS A 57 -10.95 4.07 0.48
C LYS A 57 -11.56 2.76 1.00
N GLU A 58 -11.26 1.62 0.39
CA GLU A 58 -11.77 0.33 0.84
C GLU A 58 -11.25 -0.06 2.22
N LEU A 59 -9.99 0.25 2.55
CA LEU A 59 -9.40 0.03 3.88
C LEU A 59 -9.98 0.94 4.96
N THR A 60 -10.64 2.05 4.61
CA THR A 60 -11.18 3.04 5.55
C THR A 60 -12.67 3.30 5.37
N LYS A 61 -13.39 2.41 4.67
CA LYS A 61 -14.77 2.65 4.22
C LYS A 61 -15.80 2.75 5.34
N PHE A 62 -15.51 2.17 6.50
CA PHE A 62 -16.37 2.28 7.67
C PHE A 62 -15.83 3.30 8.68
N ASP A 63 -16.74 4.08 9.25
CA ASP A 63 -16.41 5.01 10.34
C ASP A 63 -16.10 4.25 11.63
N ALA A 64 -15.21 4.83 12.44
CA ALA A 64 -14.91 4.35 13.78
C ALA A 64 -16.10 4.59 14.72
N THR A 65 -16.40 3.61 15.57
CA THR A 65 -17.52 3.70 16.54
C THR A 65 -17.07 3.87 17.99
N GLY A 66 -15.77 4.06 18.23
CA GLY A 66 -15.16 4.22 19.56
C GLY A 66 -13.71 4.72 19.45
N ASP A 67 -12.82 4.25 20.32
CA ASP A 67 -11.41 4.66 20.37
C ASP A 67 -10.51 4.04 19.28
N GLU A 68 -11.11 3.31 18.33
CA GLU A 68 -10.38 2.69 17.21
C GLU A 68 -10.19 3.63 16.02
N GLY A 69 -9.24 3.31 15.15
CA GLY A 69 -9.10 3.98 13.84
C GLY A 69 -10.05 3.41 12.79
N ARG A 70 -10.31 4.18 11.72
CA ARG A 70 -11.18 3.75 10.60
C ARG A 70 -10.75 2.44 9.94
N VAL A 71 -9.45 2.17 9.90
CA VAL A 71 -8.92 0.90 9.35
C VAL A 71 -9.29 -0.28 10.20
N GLN A 72 -9.14 -0.17 11.52
CA GLN A 72 -9.54 -1.21 12.46
C GLN A 72 -11.05 -1.42 12.42
N ALA A 73 -11.83 -0.34 12.41
CA ALA A 73 -13.28 -0.37 12.26
C ALA A 73 -13.72 -1.03 10.95
N THR A 74 -12.92 -0.88 9.90
CA THR A 74 -13.21 -1.46 8.60
C THR A 74 -12.87 -2.95 8.56
N VAL A 75 -11.63 -3.31 8.89
CA VAL A 75 -11.13 -4.68 8.83
C VAL A 75 -11.92 -5.62 9.75
N SER A 76 -12.43 -5.14 10.89
CA SER A 76 -13.28 -5.95 11.79
C SER A 76 -14.63 -6.37 11.18
N LYS A 77 -15.08 -5.70 10.12
CA LYS A 77 -16.35 -5.97 9.42
C LYS A 77 -16.19 -6.77 8.13
N LEU A 78 -14.96 -6.97 7.67
CA LEU A 78 -14.67 -7.69 6.43
C LEU A 78 -14.69 -9.20 6.67
N ASN A 79 -15.15 -9.94 5.65
CA ASN A 79 -14.95 -11.39 5.61
C ASN A 79 -13.57 -11.76 5.05
N ASP A 80 -13.21 -13.04 5.14
CA ASP A 80 -11.90 -13.54 4.68
C ASP A 80 -11.65 -13.26 3.19
N PHE A 81 -12.67 -13.30 2.34
CA PHE A 81 -12.51 -13.01 0.91
C PHE A 81 -12.15 -11.55 0.68
N GLU A 82 -12.85 -10.62 1.34
CA GLU A 82 -12.55 -9.18 1.26
C GLU A 82 -11.16 -8.86 1.82
N ILE A 83 -10.76 -9.50 2.92
CA ILE A 83 -9.41 -9.35 3.51
C ILE A 83 -8.35 -9.82 2.52
N ASN A 84 -8.51 -11.01 1.94
CA ASN A 84 -7.54 -11.53 0.98
C ASN A 84 -7.46 -10.64 -0.27
N LYS A 85 -8.60 -10.11 -0.75
CA LYS A 85 -8.61 -9.19 -1.88
C LYS A 85 -7.80 -7.92 -1.63
N LEU A 86 -7.93 -7.31 -0.44
CA LEU A 86 -7.14 -6.13 -0.08
C LEU A 86 -5.64 -6.44 0.04
N ILE A 87 -5.30 -7.63 0.54
CA ILE A 87 -3.90 -8.09 0.61
C ILE A 87 -3.33 -8.26 -0.80
N GLU A 88 -4.06 -8.90 -1.71
CA GLU A 88 -3.68 -9.03 -3.12
C GLU A 88 -3.48 -7.67 -3.79
N ASP A 89 -4.36 -6.70 -3.52
CA ASP A 89 -4.26 -5.35 -4.07
C ASP A 89 -3.00 -4.62 -3.56
N ILE A 90 -2.64 -4.79 -2.28
CA ILE A 90 -1.38 -4.26 -1.72
C ILE A 90 -0.16 -4.87 -2.41
N VAL A 91 -0.13 -6.20 -2.56
CA VAL A 91 1.00 -6.90 -3.20
C VAL A 91 1.12 -6.52 -4.67
N SER A 92 0.01 -6.46 -5.40
CA SER A 92 0.02 -6.06 -6.81
C SER A 92 0.51 -4.63 -7.00
N LEU A 93 0.08 -3.67 -6.15
CA LEU A 93 0.58 -2.30 -6.22
C LEU A 93 2.08 -2.20 -5.85
N ASN A 94 2.55 -3.00 -4.88
CA ASN A 94 3.97 -3.11 -4.58
C ASN A 94 4.78 -3.55 -5.81
N ASP A 95 4.32 -4.60 -6.51
CA ASP A 95 5.00 -5.11 -7.70
C ASP A 95 5.04 -4.07 -8.83
N ASP A 96 3.94 -3.35 -9.05
CA ASP A 96 3.91 -2.26 -10.03
C ASP A 96 4.88 -1.12 -9.68
N ILE A 97 5.01 -0.78 -8.39
CA ILE A 97 5.96 0.22 -7.91
C ILE A 97 7.41 -0.26 -8.09
N CYS A 98 7.71 -1.51 -7.76
CA CYS A 98 9.01 -2.14 -8.00
C CYS A 98 9.38 -2.08 -9.49
N MET A 99 8.46 -2.45 -10.37
CA MET A 99 8.65 -2.41 -11.83
C MET A 99 8.90 -0.98 -12.32
N LYS A 100 8.15 0.01 -11.83
CA LYS A 100 8.38 1.42 -12.17
C LYS A 100 9.74 1.90 -11.69
N LEU A 101 10.17 1.50 -10.50
CA LEU A 101 11.47 1.89 -9.97
C LEU A 101 12.61 1.33 -10.82
N ALA A 102 12.56 0.04 -11.16
CA ALA A 102 13.55 -0.62 -12.00
C ALA A 102 13.70 0.05 -13.38
N LEU A 103 12.57 0.33 -14.05
CA LEU A 103 12.58 1.02 -15.35
C LEU A 103 13.17 2.44 -15.26
N THR A 104 12.96 3.14 -14.14
CA THR A 104 13.50 4.49 -13.94
C THR A 104 15.02 4.45 -13.76
N ASP A 105 15.53 3.44 -13.05
CA ASP A 105 16.97 3.25 -12.82
C ASP A 105 17.69 2.84 -14.12
N GLU A 106 17.09 1.99 -14.96
CA GLU A 106 17.64 1.61 -16.28
C GLU A 106 17.72 2.83 -17.22
N THR A 107 16.63 3.61 -17.32
CA THR A 107 16.59 4.79 -18.19
C THR A 107 17.64 5.85 -17.79
N TYR A 108 17.96 5.95 -16.49
CA TYR A 108 19.00 6.86 -15.99
C TYR A 108 20.41 6.39 -16.37
N GLN A 109 20.67 5.08 -16.39
CA GLN A 109 21.98 4.53 -16.78
C GLN A 109 22.25 4.74 -18.29
N ASP A 110 21.23 4.58 -19.14
CA ASP A 110 21.39 4.70 -20.60
C ASP A 110 21.71 6.14 -21.06
N ILE A 111 21.08 7.15 -20.43
CA ILE A 111 21.30 8.57 -20.76
C ILE A 111 22.71 9.03 -20.38
N HIS A 112 23.31 8.45 -19.34
CA HIS A 112 24.62 8.85 -18.81
C HIS A 112 25.79 7.99 -19.32
N GLN A 113 25.52 7.03 -20.21
CA GLN A 113 26.54 6.25 -20.93
C GLN A 113 26.65 6.62 -22.43
N SER A 114 25.88 7.61 -22.90
CA SER A 114 25.85 8.12 -24.29
C SER A 114 26.63 9.42 -24.44
#